data_AF-A0A2W5HQ60-F1
#
_entry.id   AF-A0A2W5HQ60-F1
#
_cell.length_a   1.000
_cell.length_b   1.000
_cell.length_c   1.000
_cell.angle_alpha   90.00
_cell.angle_beta   90.00
_cell.angle_gamma   90.00
#
_symmetry.space_group_name_H-M   'P 1'
#
loop_
_entity.id
_entity.type
_entity.pdbx_description
1 polymer ?
#
loop_
_entity_poly.entity_id
_entity_poly.type
_entity_poly.pdbx_seq_one_letter_code
_entity_poly.pdbx_strand_id
1 'polypeptide(L)'
;MQARATATLTELKRTIGPYGKPLHVTVTTVTPGVTTSNNYINAAGQTPRAGFETGGLRDQYNNWLKSLVGGGLVDACLDIGASIEDTAAPGRFISNGTSNYATTDGIHPTAASVGIMSPMITSWAQGLRP
;
A
#
# COMPACT_ATOMS: atom_id res chain seq x y z
N MET A 1 12.65 12.79 -7.37
CA MET A 1 11.29 12.66 -6.78
C MET A 1 11.35 12.67 -5.23
N GLN A 2 12.21 11.85 -4.62
CA GLN A 2 12.40 11.74 -3.17
C GLN A 2 12.58 13.08 -2.42
N ALA A 3 13.44 13.99 -2.90
CA ALA A 3 13.66 15.28 -2.25
C ALA A 3 12.39 16.15 -2.14
N ARG A 4 11.51 16.09 -3.15
CA ARG A 4 10.23 16.82 -3.12
C ARG A 4 9.27 16.19 -2.13
N ALA A 5 9.18 14.86 -2.09
CA ALA A 5 8.34 14.14 -1.14
C ALA A 5 8.76 14.46 0.31
N THR A 6 10.07 14.43 0.61
CA THR A 6 10.59 14.78 1.93
C THR A 6 10.26 16.23 2.32
N ALA A 7 10.39 17.18 1.39
CA ALA A 7 10.04 18.58 1.64
C ALA A 7 8.55 18.74 1.98
N THR A 8 7.65 18.13 1.19
CA THR A 8 6.20 18.16 1.45
C THR A 8 5.84 17.51 2.79
N LEU A 9 6.43 16.35 3.12
CA LEU A 9 6.18 15.69 4.41
C LEU A 9 6.64 16.55 5.60
N THR A 10 7.79 17.21 5.47
CA THR A 10 8.30 18.13 6.48
C THR A 10 7.37 19.32 6.69
N GLU A 11 6.83 19.87 5.60
CA GLU A 11 5.84 20.95 5.64
C GLU A 11 4.55 20.48 6.32
N LEU A 12 3.99 19.35 5.90
CA LEU A 12 2.76 18.79 6.47
C LEU A 12 2.86 18.53 7.99
N LYS A 13 4.01 18.03 8.46
CA LYS A 13 4.24 17.81 9.90
C LYS A 13 4.30 19.10 10.72
N ARG A 14 4.59 20.23 10.08
CA ARG A 14 4.59 21.57 10.71
C ARG A 14 3.24 22.25 10.63
N THR A 15 2.36 21.81 9.73
CA THR A 15 1.01 22.36 9.60
C THR A 15 0.19 22.07 10.84
N ILE A 16 -0.38 23.12 11.42
CA ILE A 16 -1.35 23.03 12.50
C ILE A 16 -2.74 22.87 11.89
N GLY A 17 -3.40 21.77 12.24
CA GLY A 17 -4.77 21.49 11.80
C GLY A 17 -5.80 22.41 12.47
N PRO A 18 -7.06 22.34 12.04
CA PRO A 18 -8.14 23.21 12.52
C PRO A 18 -8.43 23.10 14.02
N TYR A 19 -7.90 22.07 14.69
CA TYR A 19 -8.06 21.82 16.12
C TYR A 19 -6.83 22.24 16.96
N GLY A 20 -5.92 23.04 16.39
CA GLY A 20 -4.75 23.57 17.12
C GLY A 20 -3.63 22.54 17.39
N LYS A 21 -3.68 21.37 16.75
CA LYS A 21 -2.66 20.31 16.84
C LYS A 21 -1.97 20.07 15.50
N PRO A 22 -0.70 19.63 15.47
CA PRO A 22 -0.05 19.21 14.23
C PRO A 22 -0.83 18.11 13.51
N LEU A 23 -0.76 18.08 12.18
CA LEU A 23 -1.36 17.00 11.39
C LEU A 23 -0.63 15.68 11.64
N HIS A 24 -1.41 14.60 11.74
CA HIS A 24 -0.89 13.24 11.59
C HIS A 24 -0.76 12.91 10.10
N VAL A 25 0.43 12.47 9.71
CA VAL A 25 0.76 12.14 8.32
C VAL A 25 1.06 10.65 8.27
N THR A 26 0.28 9.91 7.49
CA THR A 26 0.51 8.50 7.21
C THR A 26 0.67 8.27 5.72
N VAL A 27 1.43 7.24 5.38
CA VAL A 27 1.57 6.75 4.00
C VAL A 27 1.17 5.28 3.95
N THR A 28 0.84 4.79 2.77
CA THR A 28 0.48 3.40 2.53
C THR A 28 1.44 2.76 1.54
N THR A 29 1.69 1.46 1.69
CA THR A 29 2.48 0.71 0.71
C THR A 29 1.74 0.56 -0.62
N VAL A 30 2.51 0.41 -1.70
CA VAL A 30 2.02 0.11 -3.04
C VAL A 30 1.63 -1.36 -3.11
N THR A 31 0.47 -1.64 -3.68
CA THR A 31 -0.08 -2.99 -3.87
C THR A 31 0.68 -3.76 -4.96
N PRO A 32 0.45 -5.08 -5.11
CA PRO A 32 1.00 -5.83 -6.24
C PRO A 32 0.61 -5.23 -7.59
N GLY A 33 1.35 -5.62 -8.64
CA GLY A 33 1.12 -5.18 -10.01
C GLY A 33 1.44 -6.32 -10.95
N VAL A 34 0.44 -6.84 -11.65
CA VAL A 34 0.54 -8.08 -12.43
C VAL A 34 -0.13 -7.94 -13.80
N THR A 35 0.18 -8.87 -14.69
CA THR A 35 -0.67 -9.25 -15.83
C THR A 35 -1.28 -10.62 -15.55
N THR A 36 -2.27 -11.04 -16.35
CA THR A 36 -2.92 -12.33 -16.17
C THR A 36 -3.12 -13.09 -17.47
N SER A 37 -3.15 -14.40 -17.36
CA SER A 37 -3.60 -15.34 -18.41
C SER A 37 -4.96 -15.97 -18.11
N ASN A 38 -5.53 -15.72 -16.92
CA ASN A 38 -6.73 -16.41 -16.42
C ASN A 38 -7.64 -15.51 -15.57
N ASN A 39 -7.71 -14.22 -15.90
CA ASN A 39 -8.57 -13.25 -15.20
C ASN A 39 -8.36 -13.22 -13.67
N TYR A 40 -7.10 -13.36 -13.24
CA TYR A 40 -6.71 -13.30 -11.82
C TYR A 40 -7.40 -14.35 -10.92
N ILE A 41 -7.90 -15.46 -11.48
CA ILE A 41 -8.61 -16.52 -10.74
C ILE A 41 -7.70 -17.21 -9.71
N ASN A 42 -6.42 -17.36 -10.03
CA ASN A 42 -5.43 -17.97 -9.15
C ASN A 42 -4.07 -17.26 -9.29
N ALA A 43 -3.16 -17.48 -8.34
CA ALA A 43 -1.82 -16.89 -8.37
C ALA A 43 -0.97 -17.39 -9.55
N ALA A 44 -1.11 -18.66 -9.94
CA ALA A 44 -0.29 -19.26 -11.02
C ALA A 44 -0.50 -18.56 -12.37
N GLY A 45 -1.71 -18.06 -12.64
CA GLY A 45 -2.01 -17.32 -13.86
C GLY A 45 -1.69 -15.82 -13.79
N GLN A 46 -1.08 -15.34 -12.71
CA GLN A 46 -0.61 -13.97 -12.56
C GLN A 46 0.91 -13.88 -12.73
N THR A 47 1.35 -12.91 -13.53
CA THR A 47 2.76 -12.60 -13.75
C THR A 47 3.04 -11.18 -13.28
N PRO A 48 3.94 -10.96 -12.31
CA PRO A 48 4.32 -9.61 -11.91
C PRO A 48 4.80 -8.78 -13.11
N ARG A 49 4.41 -7.50 -13.12
CA ARG A 49 4.91 -6.53 -14.11
C ARG A 49 6.36 -6.18 -13.78
N ALA A 50 7.09 -5.72 -14.79
CA ALA A 50 8.44 -5.18 -14.60
C ALA A 50 8.51 -4.17 -13.45
N GLY A 51 9.35 -4.45 -12.46
CA GLY A 51 9.51 -3.65 -11.24
C GLY A 51 8.61 -4.05 -10.08
N PHE A 52 7.67 -4.98 -10.26
CA PHE A 52 6.75 -5.49 -9.23
C PHE A 52 7.08 -6.93 -8.79
N GLU A 53 8.11 -7.52 -9.37
CA GLU A 53 8.71 -8.77 -8.89
C GLU A 53 9.29 -8.58 -7.48
N THR A 54 9.47 -9.69 -6.76
CA THR A 54 10.13 -9.69 -5.45
C THR A 54 11.52 -9.06 -5.52
N GLY A 55 11.78 -8.07 -4.65
CA GLY A 55 13.00 -7.28 -4.64
C GLY A 55 13.06 -6.17 -5.70
N GLY A 56 12.04 -6.04 -6.53
CA GLY A 56 11.92 -5.02 -7.57
C GLY A 56 11.71 -3.60 -7.05
N LEU A 57 11.41 -2.68 -7.97
CA LEU A 57 11.21 -1.26 -7.68
C LEU A 57 10.07 -1.01 -6.68
N ARG A 58 8.98 -1.77 -6.75
CA ARG A 58 7.88 -1.70 -5.78
C ARG A 58 8.39 -1.93 -4.37
N ASP A 59 9.16 -3.00 -4.16
CA ASP A 59 9.66 -3.38 -2.84
C ASP A 59 10.67 -2.35 -2.33
N GLN A 60 11.55 -1.85 -3.19
CA GLN A 60 12.47 -0.75 -2.87
C GLN A 60 11.71 0.52 -2.46
N TYR A 61 10.64 0.86 -3.18
CA TYR A 61 9.79 2.01 -2.86
C TYR A 61 9.03 1.82 -1.55
N ASN A 62 8.45 0.64 -1.32
CA ASN A 62 7.77 0.30 -0.07
C ASN A 62 8.74 0.32 1.12
N ASN A 63 9.98 -0.15 0.94
CA ASN A 63 11.02 -0.07 1.96
C ASN A 63 11.44 1.38 2.25
N TRP A 64 11.50 2.22 1.21
CA TRP A 64 11.71 3.65 1.39
C TRP A 64 10.56 4.31 2.16
N LEU A 65 9.30 4.01 1.86
CA LEU A 65 8.16 4.52 2.63
C LEU A 65 8.22 4.11 4.11
N LYS A 66 8.60 2.85 4.38
CA LYS A 66 8.78 2.34 5.75
C LYS A 66 9.89 3.09 6.49
N SER A 67 10.98 3.47 5.80
CA SER A 67 12.08 4.21 6.44
C SER A 67 11.72 5.66 6.81
N LEU A 68 10.71 6.26 6.17
CA LEU A 68 10.22 7.60 6.53
C LEU A 68 9.67 7.66 7.96
N VAL A 69 9.14 6.55 8.48
CA VAL A 69 8.68 6.43 9.87
C VAL A 69 9.87 6.55 10.82
N GLY A 70 10.94 5.76 10.57
CA GLY A 70 12.16 5.80 11.38
C GLY A 70 12.88 7.16 11.34
N GLY A 71 12.74 7.89 10.24
CA GLY A 71 13.23 9.27 10.10
C GLY A 71 12.33 10.35 10.71
N GLY A 72 11.17 9.99 11.28
CA GLY A 72 10.21 10.94 11.88
C GLY A 72 9.48 11.84 10.89
N LEU A 73 9.52 11.52 9.59
CA LEU A 73 8.87 12.32 8.54
C LEU A 73 7.38 11.98 8.38
N VAL A 74 6.98 10.79 8.80
CA VAL A 74 5.58 10.33 8.86
C VAL A 74 5.34 9.65 10.20
N ASP A 75 4.10 9.68 10.69
CA ASP A 75 3.69 9.04 11.93
C ASP A 75 3.55 7.52 11.78
N ALA A 76 3.18 7.06 10.59
CA ALA A 76 3.01 5.65 10.28
C ALA A 76 3.19 5.34 8.79
N CYS A 77 3.53 4.07 8.51
CA CYS A 77 3.44 3.46 7.20
C CYS A 77 2.52 2.24 7.34
N LEU A 78 1.34 2.29 6.71
CA LEU A 78 0.35 1.22 6.76
C LEU A 78 0.59 0.26 5.60
N ASP A 79 0.93 -1.00 5.89
CA ASP A 79 1.25 -2.01 4.89
C ASP A 79 -0.01 -2.64 4.27
N ILE A 80 -0.78 -1.82 3.56
CA ILE A 80 -2.01 -2.26 2.88
C ILE A 80 -1.70 -3.26 1.76
N GLY A 81 -0.52 -3.15 1.14
CA GLY A 81 -0.07 -4.05 0.09
C GLY A 81 0.00 -5.49 0.58
N ALA A 82 0.58 -5.72 1.76
CA ALA A 82 0.67 -7.04 2.37
C ALA A 82 -0.71 -7.68 2.66
N SER A 83 -1.76 -6.88 2.81
CA SER A 83 -3.12 -7.38 3.10
C SER A 83 -3.80 -8.01 1.89
N ILE A 84 -3.34 -7.68 0.67
CA ILE A 84 -3.90 -8.19 -0.59
C ILE A 84 -2.86 -8.83 -1.48
N GLU A 85 -1.68 -9.10 -0.93
CA GLU A 85 -0.60 -9.83 -1.58
C GLU A 85 -0.65 -11.31 -1.18
N ASP A 86 -0.46 -12.19 -2.16
CA ASP A 86 -0.44 -13.62 -1.90
C ASP A 86 0.84 -14.01 -1.14
N THR A 87 0.69 -14.40 0.12
CA THR A 87 1.81 -14.80 0.98
C THR A 87 2.58 -16.02 0.46
N ALA A 88 1.93 -16.92 -0.28
CA ALA A 88 2.57 -18.09 -0.88
C ALA A 88 3.20 -17.76 -2.24
N ALA A 89 2.82 -16.65 -2.86
CA ALA A 89 3.33 -16.21 -4.15
C ALA A 89 3.57 -14.69 -4.19
N PRO A 90 4.61 -14.18 -3.48
CA PRO A 90 4.92 -12.76 -3.40
C PRO A 90 4.97 -12.06 -4.76
N GLY A 91 4.59 -10.78 -4.79
CA GLY A 91 4.44 -9.97 -5.99
C GLY A 91 3.10 -10.15 -6.71
N ARG A 92 2.19 -10.99 -6.21
CA ARG A 92 0.87 -11.27 -6.82
C ARG A 92 -0.27 -10.88 -5.91
N PHE A 93 -1.43 -10.60 -6.50
CA PHE A 93 -2.64 -10.38 -5.70
C PHE A 93 -3.14 -11.71 -5.15
N ILE A 94 -3.72 -11.65 -3.94
CA ILE A 94 -4.51 -12.75 -3.39
C ILE A 94 -5.61 -13.19 -4.37
N SER A 95 -5.96 -14.47 -4.32
CA SER A 95 -6.99 -15.05 -5.18
C SER A 95 -7.86 -16.01 -4.37
N ASN A 96 -9.11 -16.22 -4.80
CA ASN A 96 -10.06 -17.11 -4.12
C ASN A 96 -10.81 -18.04 -5.08
N GLY A 97 -10.30 -18.22 -6.30
CA GLY A 97 -10.97 -18.97 -7.36
C GLY A 97 -12.07 -18.21 -8.12
N THR A 98 -12.42 -16.99 -7.68
CA THR A 98 -13.34 -16.11 -8.42
C THR A 98 -12.57 -15.20 -9.37
N SER A 99 -13.05 -15.09 -10.60
CA SER A 99 -12.48 -14.19 -11.60
C SER A 99 -12.51 -12.74 -11.13
N ASN A 100 -11.39 -12.03 -11.32
CA ASN A 100 -11.22 -10.62 -10.99
C ASN A 100 -11.53 -10.27 -9.52
N TYR A 101 -11.28 -11.21 -8.58
CA TYR A 101 -11.58 -11.00 -7.17
C TYR A 101 -10.83 -9.79 -6.60
N ALA A 102 -9.49 -9.80 -6.68
CA ALA A 102 -8.67 -8.79 -6.02
C ALA A 102 -8.34 -7.57 -6.89
N THR A 103 -8.31 -7.75 -8.21
CA THR A 103 -8.09 -6.71 -9.22
C THR A 103 -8.78 -7.13 -10.53
N THR A 104 -9.18 -6.15 -11.35
CA THR A 104 -9.75 -6.37 -12.70
C THR A 104 -8.76 -6.05 -13.82
N ASP A 105 -7.70 -5.29 -13.54
CA ASP A 105 -6.75 -4.79 -14.53
C ASP A 105 -5.27 -5.06 -14.17
N GLY A 106 -5.05 -5.70 -13.02
CA GLY A 106 -3.73 -6.08 -12.55
C GLY A 106 -2.96 -4.94 -11.89
N ILE A 107 -3.57 -3.78 -11.65
CA ILE A 107 -2.96 -2.65 -10.94
C ILE A 107 -3.88 -2.15 -9.82
N HIS A 108 -5.16 -1.94 -10.12
CA HIS A 108 -6.08 -1.31 -9.19
C HIS A 108 -6.84 -2.37 -8.37
N PRO A 109 -6.87 -2.22 -7.03
CA PRO A 109 -7.69 -3.07 -6.16
C PRO A 109 -9.19 -2.94 -6.47
N THR A 110 -9.92 -4.05 -6.43
CA THR A 110 -11.40 -4.01 -6.47
C THR A 110 -12.00 -3.52 -5.16
N ALA A 111 -13.31 -3.30 -5.13
CA ALA A 111 -14.05 -3.04 -3.90
C ALA A 111 -13.85 -4.13 -2.84
N ALA A 112 -13.72 -5.40 -3.24
CA ALA A 112 -13.45 -6.50 -2.33
C ALA A 112 -12.07 -6.34 -1.65
N SER A 113 -11.03 -6.05 -2.43
CA SER A 113 -9.69 -5.77 -1.90
C SER A 113 -9.66 -4.52 -1.02
N VAL A 114 -10.38 -3.45 -1.40
CA VAL A 114 -10.52 -2.25 -0.57
C VAL A 114 -11.19 -2.61 0.76
N GLY A 115 -12.19 -3.49 0.76
CA GLY A 115 -12.82 -4.00 1.99
C GLY A 115 -11.84 -4.73 2.93
N ILE A 116 -10.81 -5.39 2.38
CA ILE A 116 -9.77 -6.06 3.17
C ILE A 116 -8.75 -5.06 3.73
N MET A 117 -8.37 -4.04 2.96
CA MET A 117 -7.37 -3.05 3.36
C MET A 117 -7.91 -2.01 4.35
N SER A 118 -9.17 -1.61 4.20
CA SER A 118 -9.79 -0.49 4.94
C SER A 118 -9.79 -0.65 6.47
N PRO A 119 -9.96 -1.85 7.05
CA PRO A 119 -9.86 -2.05 8.49
C PRO A 119 -8.54 -1.57 9.10
N MET A 120 -7.41 -1.72 8.39
CA MET A 120 -6.10 -1.26 8.86
C MET A 120 -6.08 0.27 9.01
N ILE A 121 -6.59 0.98 8.01
CA ILE A 121 -6.67 2.45 8.01
C ILE A 121 -7.63 2.93 9.10
N THR A 122 -8.78 2.26 9.23
CA THR A 122 -9.80 2.57 10.24
C THR A 122 -9.25 2.38 11.65
N SER A 123 -8.57 1.26 11.90
CA SER A 123 -7.97 0.97 13.20
C SER A 123 -6.89 1.99 13.57
N TRP A 124 -6.03 2.36 12.62
CA TRP A 124 -5.03 3.40 12.85
C TRP A 124 -5.69 4.75 13.20
N ALA A 125 -6.68 5.17 12.42
CA ALA A 125 -7.37 6.44 12.64
C ALA A 125 -8.12 6.47 13.98
N GLN A 126 -8.69 5.34 14.41
CA GLN A 126 -9.33 5.22 15.73
C GLN A 126 -8.32 5.30 16.87
N GLY A 127 -7.10 4.81 16.69
CA GLY A 127 -6.01 4.91 17.66
C GLY A 127 -5.47 6.32 17.86
N LEU A 128 -5.80 7.27 16.98
CA LEU A 128 -5.44 8.69 17.13
C LEU A 128 -6.44 9.50 17.95
N ARG A 129 -7.57 8.90 18.36
CA ARG A 129 -8.57 9.59 19.16
C ARG A 129 -7.98 9.88 20.56
N PRO A 130 -8.17 11.12 21.07
CA PRO A 130 -7.70 11.51 22.39
C PRO A 130 -8.44 10.76 23.51
#